data_AF-G8BNX6-F1
#
_entry.id   AF-G8BNX6-F1
#
_cell.length_a   1.000
_cell.length_b   1.000
_cell.length_c   1.000
_cell.angle_alpha   90.00
_cell.angle_beta   90.00
_cell.angle_gamma   90.00
#
_symmetry.space_group_name_H-M   'P 1'
#
loop_
_entity.id
_entity.type
_entity.pdbx_description
1 polymer ?
#
loop_
_entity_poly.entity_id
_entity_poly.type
_entity_poly.pdbx_seq_one_letter_code
_entity_poly.pdbx_strand_id
1 'polypeptide(L)'
;MMRSDDETAGRAYSAEDYFEALCAEEENVHANYGELKKMVSILKDLTNEDSSDEELISKLKELEKVHYAVKKSTADLKFSKFKVRNTEVNVIENSKLNGNNDYQHDLIGNKINEVENIKEYIETIENLNSDLMIYTNLLGRLSVGLIQQVQVSNTENSEIMINDYPPPEEIVSILEKFNTETTETDDLRGQLDDYLQKIKMDRAKYTLENEYLLKDSLLTLSKEVNYWRKEYDNLEMLMFSDGPNTIMKMMKNVDSLRLKVTGSDSFK
;
A
#
# COMPACT_ATOMS: atom_id res chain seq x y z
N MET A 1 28.18 20.00 -72.70
CA MET A 1 27.30 19.04 -72.01
C MET A 1 28.19 18.15 -71.17
N MET A 2 28.59 18.63 -69.98
CA MET A 2 29.39 17.86 -69.02
C MET A 2 28.45 17.46 -67.90
N ARG A 3 28.24 16.15 -67.74
CA ARG A 3 27.57 15.55 -66.58
C ARG A 3 28.55 15.63 -65.42
N SER A 4 28.23 16.44 -64.43
CA SER A 4 28.82 16.36 -63.10
C SER A 4 28.14 15.23 -62.34
N ASP A 5 28.96 14.35 -61.79
CA ASP A 5 28.57 13.21 -60.97
C ASP A 5 27.73 13.66 -59.76
N ASP A 6 26.48 13.19 -59.74
CA ASP A 6 25.48 13.41 -58.70
C ASP A 6 25.54 12.25 -57.69
N GLU A 7 26.70 12.07 -57.04
CA GLU A 7 26.95 10.98 -56.07
C GLU A 7 26.65 11.38 -54.61
N THR A 8 26.08 12.56 -54.36
CA THR A 8 25.74 13.01 -52.98
C THR A 8 24.32 12.67 -52.53
N ALA A 9 23.51 12.02 -53.36
CA ALA A 9 22.10 11.78 -53.09
C ALA A 9 21.78 10.62 -52.10
N GLY A 10 22.78 10.07 -51.39
CA GLY A 10 22.57 8.86 -50.59
C GLY A 10 23.33 8.74 -49.26
N ARG A 11 23.93 9.82 -48.72
CA ARG A 11 24.50 9.77 -47.35
C ARG A 11 23.43 10.18 -46.34
N ALA A 12 23.11 9.27 -45.43
CA ALA A 12 22.37 9.59 -44.22
C ALA A 12 23.19 10.61 -43.43
N TYR A 13 22.72 11.86 -43.37
CA TYR A 13 23.34 12.90 -42.57
C TYR A 13 23.21 12.53 -41.09
N SER A 14 24.35 12.41 -40.42
CA SER A 14 24.48 12.08 -39.01
C SER A 14 24.47 13.35 -38.14
N ALA A 15 24.30 13.17 -36.82
CA ALA A 15 24.45 14.27 -35.87
C ALA A 15 25.87 14.89 -35.90
N GLU A 16 26.87 14.10 -36.31
CA GLU A 16 28.26 14.56 -36.53
C GLU A 16 28.33 15.51 -37.74
N ASP A 17 27.61 15.20 -38.83
CA ASP A 17 27.56 16.06 -40.03
C ASP A 17 26.88 17.42 -39.75
N TYR A 18 25.87 17.45 -38.87
CA TYR A 18 25.24 18.70 -38.43
C TYR A 18 26.20 19.54 -37.57
N PHE A 19 26.91 18.90 -36.65
CA PHE A 19 27.92 19.57 -35.82
C PHE A 19 29.07 20.13 -36.67
N GLU A 20 29.59 19.37 -37.62
CA GLU A 20 30.61 19.84 -38.57
C GLU A 20 30.14 21.02 -39.42
N ALA A 21 28.87 21.00 -39.87
CA ALA A 21 28.29 22.10 -40.62
C ALA A 21 28.19 23.39 -39.78
N LEU A 22 27.86 23.28 -38.49
CA LEU A 22 27.84 24.41 -37.56
C LEU A 22 29.25 24.99 -37.33
N CYS A 23 30.26 24.13 -37.16
CA CYS A 23 31.65 24.59 -37.03
C CYS A 23 32.13 25.34 -38.30
N ALA A 24 31.75 24.86 -39.48
CA ALA A 24 32.05 25.55 -40.74
C ALA A 24 31.29 26.89 -40.88
N GLU A 25 30.08 27.02 -40.33
CA GLU A 25 29.38 28.31 -40.27
C GLU A 25 30.11 29.29 -39.35
N GLU A 26 30.56 28.84 -38.18
CA GLU A 26 31.32 29.66 -37.23
C GLU A 26 32.62 30.21 -37.83
N GLU A 27 33.37 29.38 -38.57
CA GLU A 27 34.58 29.82 -39.28
C GLU A 27 34.27 30.93 -40.31
N ASN A 28 33.17 30.78 -41.07
CA ASN A 28 32.73 31.78 -42.05
C ASN A 28 32.26 33.09 -41.39
N VAL A 29 31.61 33.01 -40.22
CA VAL A 29 31.26 34.20 -39.42
C VAL A 29 32.50 34.94 -38.97
N HIS A 30 33.52 34.21 -38.49
CA HIS A 30 34.77 34.82 -38.03
C HIS A 30 35.52 35.53 -39.17
N ALA A 31 35.61 34.89 -40.34
CA ALA A 31 36.19 35.49 -41.53
C ALA A 31 35.45 36.77 -41.96
N ASN A 32 34.11 36.74 -41.96
CA ASN A 32 33.28 37.89 -42.31
C ASN A 32 33.46 39.07 -41.35
N TYR A 33 33.50 38.78 -40.05
CA TYR A 33 33.74 39.79 -39.03
C TYR A 33 35.11 40.46 -39.18
N GLY A 34 36.14 39.67 -39.51
CA GLY A 34 37.49 40.19 -39.77
C GLY A 34 37.55 41.16 -40.96
N GLU A 35 36.88 40.84 -42.06
CA GLU A 35 36.81 41.70 -43.25
C GLU A 35 35.97 42.96 -43.01
N LEU A 36 34.84 42.83 -42.30
CA LEU A 36 34.00 43.97 -41.93
C LEU A 36 34.74 44.94 -41.01
N LYS A 37 35.52 44.43 -40.04
CA LYS A 37 36.34 45.27 -39.16
C LYS A 37 37.39 46.07 -39.95
N LYS A 38 38.01 45.46 -40.97
CA LYS A 38 38.92 46.16 -41.89
C LYS A 38 38.19 47.25 -42.67
N MET A 39 37.00 46.95 -43.21
CA MET A 39 36.18 47.94 -43.92
C MET A 39 35.83 49.14 -43.04
N VAL A 40 35.40 48.90 -41.80
CA VAL A 40 35.07 49.95 -40.83
C VAL A 40 36.30 50.78 -40.46
N SER A 41 37.47 50.15 -40.31
CA SER A 41 38.71 50.90 -40.06
C SER A 41 39.09 51.83 -41.22
N ILE A 42 38.96 51.36 -42.47
CA ILE A 42 39.23 52.17 -43.67
C ILE A 42 38.22 53.31 -43.79
N LEU A 43 36.94 53.05 -43.51
CA LEU A 43 35.89 54.09 -43.51
C LEU A 43 36.14 55.15 -42.44
N LYS A 44 36.54 54.75 -41.23
CA LYS A 44 36.90 55.67 -40.15
C LYS A 44 38.10 56.55 -40.53
N ASP A 45 39.08 55.93 -41.17
CA ASP A 45 40.27 56.61 -41.67
C ASP A 45 39.97 57.60 -42.81
N LEU A 46 38.97 57.31 -43.64
CA LEU A 46 38.49 58.20 -44.70
C LEU A 46 37.70 59.40 -44.15
N THR A 47 37.18 59.31 -42.92
CA THR A 47 36.48 60.40 -42.24
C THR A 47 37.39 61.33 -41.43
N ASN A 48 38.71 61.11 -41.42
CA ASN A 48 39.66 61.97 -40.71
C ASN A 48 39.98 63.22 -41.53
N GLU A 49 39.62 64.40 -41.01
CA GLU A 49 39.77 65.72 -41.66
C GLU A 49 41.24 66.15 -41.90
N ASP A 50 42.21 65.50 -41.24
CA ASP A 50 43.64 65.82 -41.32
C ASP A 50 44.42 65.05 -42.43
N SER A 51 43.72 64.27 -43.27
CA SER A 51 44.37 63.37 -44.24
C SER A 51 44.65 64.06 -45.59
N SER A 52 45.79 63.74 -46.22
CA SER A 52 46.11 64.26 -47.56
C SER A 52 45.22 63.63 -48.65
N ASP A 53 44.85 64.39 -49.67
CA ASP A 53 44.03 63.91 -50.80
C ASP A 53 44.59 62.65 -51.48
N GLU A 54 45.92 62.51 -51.56
CA GLU A 54 46.57 61.31 -52.11
C GLU A 54 46.37 60.07 -51.22
N GLU A 55 46.38 60.25 -49.89
CA GLU A 55 46.11 59.18 -48.92
C GLU A 55 44.64 58.75 -48.97
N LEU A 56 43.72 59.71 -49.11
CA LEU A 56 42.29 59.44 -49.28
C LEU A 56 42.00 58.64 -50.56
N ILE A 57 42.63 58.99 -51.68
CA ILE A 57 42.50 58.23 -52.95
C ILE A 57 43.05 56.80 -52.81
N SER A 58 44.16 56.61 -52.09
CA SER A 58 44.71 55.27 -51.84
C SER A 58 43.79 54.40 -50.98
N LYS A 59 43.20 54.98 -49.92
CA LYS A 59 42.24 54.31 -49.04
C LYS A 59 40.90 54.03 -49.73
N LEU A 60 40.46 54.88 -50.66
CA LEU A 60 39.29 54.61 -51.51
C LEU A 60 39.50 53.39 -52.44
N LYS A 61 40.70 53.25 -53.02
CA LYS A 61 41.05 52.06 -53.82
C LYS A 61 41.18 50.80 -52.96
N GLU A 62 41.63 50.94 -51.71
CA GLU A 62 41.67 49.83 -50.74
C GLU A 62 40.26 49.43 -50.29
N LEU A 63 39.38 50.41 -50.09
CA LEU A 63 37.98 50.20 -49.75
C LEU A 63 37.25 49.39 -50.83
N GLU A 64 37.49 49.65 -52.10
CA GLU A 64 36.90 48.88 -53.20
C GLU A 64 37.29 47.39 -53.13
N LYS A 65 38.55 47.08 -52.82
CA LYS A 65 39.05 45.71 -52.66
C LYS A 65 38.42 45.02 -51.46
N VAL A 66 38.36 45.72 -50.31
CA VAL A 66 37.77 45.18 -49.08
C VAL A 66 36.26 45.01 -49.23
N HIS A 67 35.58 45.91 -49.93
CA HIS A 67 34.15 45.78 -50.24
C HIS A 67 33.85 44.53 -51.07
N TYR A 68 34.69 44.21 -52.06
CA TYR A 68 34.55 42.98 -52.83
C TYR A 68 34.77 41.73 -51.96
N ALA A 69 35.76 41.75 -51.06
CA ALA A 69 36.03 40.66 -50.12
C ALA A 69 34.83 40.42 -49.19
N VAL A 70 34.33 41.48 -48.53
CA VAL A 70 33.16 41.44 -47.65
C VAL A 70 31.94 40.88 -48.37
N LYS A 71 31.72 41.27 -49.63
CA LYS A 71 30.61 40.74 -50.44
C LYS A 71 30.75 39.24 -50.70
N LYS A 72 31.96 38.75 -50.99
CA LYS A 72 32.24 37.32 -51.16
C LYS A 72 32.04 36.55 -49.86
N SER A 73 32.65 37.00 -48.77
CA SER A 73 32.49 36.37 -47.46
C SER A 73 31.02 36.33 -46.99
N THR A 74 30.25 37.38 -47.29
CA THR A 74 28.80 37.40 -46.99
C THR A 74 28.01 36.39 -47.82
N ALA A 75 28.42 36.14 -49.06
CA ALA A 75 27.81 35.11 -49.90
C ALA A 75 28.13 33.70 -49.38
N ASP A 76 29.39 33.47 -48.97
CA ASP A 76 29.84 32.20 -48.40
C ASP A 76 29.12 31.90 -47.06
N LEU A 77 28.95 32.91 -46.20
CA LEU A 77 28.18 32.79 -44.96
C LEU A 77 26.71 32.41 -45.22
N LYS A 78 26.06 33.06 -46.19
CA LYS A 78 24.68 32.71 -46.57
C LYS A 78 24.58 31.28 -47.08
N PHE A 79 25.55 30.83 -47.89
CA PHE A 79 25.59 29.46 -48.39
C PHE A 79 25.77 28.45 -47.26
N SER A 80 26.68 28.71 -46.31
CA SER A 80 26.90 27.88 -45.14
C SER A 80 25.63 27.77 -44.27
N LYS A 81 24.92 28.88 -44.04
CA LYS A 81 23.63 28.87 -43.33
C LYS A 81 22.58 27.99 -44.00
N PHE A 82 22.48 28.01 -45.33
CA PHE A 82 21.58 27.11 -46.05
C PHE A 82 21.98 25.64 -45.89
N LYS A 83 23.29 25.34 -45.92
CA LYS A 83 23.81 23.99 -45.71
C LYS A 83 23.47 23.47 -44.30
N VAL A 84 23.71 24.27 -43.26
CA VAL A 84 23.37 23.93 -41.86
C VAL A 84 21.88 23.65 -41.72
N ARG A 85 21.03 24.51 -42.29
CA ARG A 85 19.58 24.30 -42.24
C ARG A 85 19.15 23.03 -42.96
N ASN A 86 19.76 22.71 -44.09
CA ASN A 86 19.45 21.49 -44.83
C ASN A 86 19.88 20.23 -44.04
N THR A 87 21.05 20.26 -43.41
CA THR A 87 21.50 19.16 -42.54
C THR A 87 20.62 18.99 -41.31
N GLU A 88 20.17 20.09 -40.69
CA GLU A 88 19.25 20.04 -39.54
C GLU A 88 17.91 19.40 -39.93
N VAL A 89 17.33 19.84 -41.05
CA VAL A 89 16.07 19.28 -41.58
C VAL A 89 16.24 17.79 -41.88
N ASN A 90 17.33 17.37 -42.50
CA ASN A 90 17.58 15.96 -42.79
C ASN A 90 17.77 15.12 -41.52
N VAL A 91 18.45 15.62 -40.49
CA VAL A 91 18.59 14.92 -39.20
C VAL A 91 17.23 14.78 -38.51
N ILE A 92 16.42 15.84 -38.53
CA ILE A 92 15.08 15.83 -37.94
C ILE A 92 14.12 14.94 -38.75
N GLU A 93 14.13 15.00 -40.08
CA GLU A 93 13.31 14.13 -40.93
C GLU A 93 13.71 12.67 -40.78
N ASN A 94 15.01 12.38 -40.73
CA ASN A 94 15.46 11.02 -40.39
C ASN A 94 15.00 10.63 -38.99
N SER A 95 14.96 11.53 -37.99
CA SER A 95 14.39 11.20 -36.67
C SER A 95 12.86 11.04 -36.67
N LYS A 96 12.13 11.73 -37.55
CA LYS A 96 10.66 11.77 -37.58
C LYS A 96 10.02 10.75 -38.51
N LEU A 97 10.63 10.46 -39.67
CA LEU A 97 10.27 9.33 -40.54
C LEU A 97 10.46 7.99 -39.80
N ASN A 98 11.33 8.00 -38.79
CA ASN A 98 11.59 6.91 -37.86
C ASN A 98 10.73 6.97 -36.57
N GLY A 99 9.84 7.97 -36.47
CA GLY A 99 8.92 8.19 -35.36
C GLY A 99 7.69 7.27 -35.37
N ASN A 100 7.55 6.43 -36.39
CA ASN A 100 6.69 5.25 -36.34
C ASN A 100 7.55 4.02 -36.04
N ASN A 101 7.72 3.76 -34.75
CA ASN A 101 7.99 2.46 -34.13
C ASN A 101 9.36 1.74 -34.20
N ASP A 102 10.35 2.10 -35.02
CA ASP A 102 11.52 1.18 -35.18
C ASP A 102 12.89 1.63 -34.64
N TYR A 103 13.19 2.90 -34.37
CA TYR A 103 14.60 3.26 -34.09
C TYR A 103 15.05 3.20 -32.63
N GLN A 104 14.13 3.16 -31.66
CA GLN A 104 14.49 2.70 -30.31
C GLN A 104 14.60 1.18 -30.24
N HIS A 105 14.00 0.45 -31.17
CA HIS A 105 14.14 -1.01 -31.24
C HIS A 105 15.36 -1.43 -32.08
N ASP A 106 15.77 -0.68 -33.10
CA ASP A 106 16.86 -1.10 -33.99
C ASP A 106 18.26 -0.51 -33.66
N LEU A 107 18.38 0.69 -33.08
CA LEU A 107 19.72 1.20 -32.68
C LEU A 107 20.11 0.80 -31.25
N ILE A 108 19.12 0.62 -30.38
CA ILE A 108 19.33 0.12 -29.02
C ILE A 108 19.13 -1.40 -28.98
N GLY A 109 18.10 -1.96 -29.64
CA GLY A 109 17.85 -3.41 -29.63
C GLY A 109 18.85 -4.25 -30.42
N ASN A 110 19.50 -3.74 -31.49
CA ASN A 110 20.56 -4.50 -32.18
C ASN A 110 21.92 -4.49 -31.43
N LYS A 111 22.09 -3.66 -30.40
CA LYS A 111 23.24 -3.73 -29.47
C LYS A 111 22.93 -4.49 -28.19
N ILE A 112 21.66 -4.71 -27.89
CA ILE A 112 21.23 -5.53 -26.75
C ILE A 112 21.08 -6.96 -27.27
N ASN A 113 22.16 -7.73 -27.27
CA ASN A 113 22.09 -9.20 -27.44
C ASN A 113 21.37 -9.91 -26.26
N GLU A 114 20.64 -9.15 -25.42
CA GLU A 114 19.96 -9.58 -24.20
C GLU A 114 18.47 -9.18 -24.20
N VAL A 115 17.84 -9.05 -25.38
CA VAL A 115 16.38 -8.74 -25.46
C VAL A 115 15.56 -9.83 -24.75
N GLU A 116 16.04 -11.07 -24.74
CA GLU A 116 15.42 -12.19 -24.03
C GLU A 116 15.46 -11.97 -22.51
N ASN A 117 16.59 -11.53 -21.94
CA ASN A 117 16.72 -11.20 -20.51
C ASN A 117 15.82 -10.04 -20.10
N ILE A 118 15.65 -9.03 -20.97
CA ILE A 118 14.75 -7.90 -20.69
C ILE A 118 13.30 -8.36 -20.69
N LYS A 119 12.92 -9.25 -21.60
CA LYS A 119 11.57 -9.80 -21.64
C LYS A 119 11.28 -10.66 -20.41
N GLU A 120 12.19 -11.55 -20.04
CA GLU A 120 12.08 -12.34 -18.80
C GLU A 120 12.02 -11.43 -17.58
N TYR A 121 12.84 -10.37 -17.52
CA TYR A 121 12.80 -9.40 -16.44
C TYR A 121 11.45 -8.68 -16.34
N ILE A 122 10.91 -8.22 -17.47
CA ILE A 122 9.58 -7.58 -17.50
C ILE A 122 8.51 -8.57 -17.04
N GLU A 123 8.53 -9.81 -17.53
CA GLU A 123 7.58 -10.85 -17.14
C GLU A 123 7.66 -11.16 -15.64
N THR A 124 8.87 -11.25 -15.07
CA THR A 124 9.03 -11.45 -13.61
C THR A 124 8.49 -10.28 -12.80
N ILE A 125 8.64 -9.04 -13.27
CA ILE A 125 8.07 -7.86 -12.61
C ILE A 125 6.55 -7.87 -12.70
N GLU A 126 5.99 -8.17 -13.87
CA GLU A 126 4.54 -8.22 -14.06
C GLU A 126 3.90 -9.30 -13.18
N ASN A 127 4.53 -10.48 -13.12
CA ASN A 127 4.11 -11.57 -12.23
C ASN A 127 4.21 -11.17 -10.76
N LEU A 128 5.33 -10.59 -10.33
CA LEU A 128 5.50 -10.14 -8.95
C LEU A 128 4.49 -9.05 -8.56
N ASN A 129 4.20 -8.12 -9.46
CA ASN A 129 3.20 -7.09 -9.23
C ASN A 129 1.78 -7.68 -9.12
N SER A 130 1.44 -8.63 -10.00
CA SER A 130 0.18 -9.39 -9.92
C SER A 130 0.05 -10.13 -8.58
N ASP A 131 1.10 -10.86 -8.18
CA ASP A 131 1.12 -11.62 -6.94
C ASP A 131 1.02 -10.73 -5.70
N LEU A 132 1.68 -9.56 -5.71
CA LEU A 132 1.60 -8.58 -4.63
C LEU A 132 0.19 -7.99 -4.51
N MET A 133 -0.46 -7.69 -5.63
CA MET A 133 -1.86 -7.25 -5.65
C MET A 133 -2.80 -8.35 -5.10
N ILE A 134 -2.58 -9.61 -5.50
CA ILE A 134 -3.35 -10.75 -4.97
C ILE A 134 -3.14 -10.88 -3.46
N TYR A 135 -1.90 -10.85 -2.99
CA TYR A 135 -1.55 -10.94 -1.57
C TYR A 135 -2.18 -9.83 -0.73
N THR A 136 -2.10 -8.58 -1.21
CA THR A 136 -2.71 -7.43 -0.54
C THR A 136 -4.23 -7.58 -0.46
N ASN A 137 -4.86 -8.04 -1.55
CA ASN A 137 -6.30 -8.32 -1.57
C ASN A 137 -6.68 -9.46 -0.62
N LEU A 138 -5.85 -10.50 -0.50
CA LEU A 138 -6.04 -11.62 0.42
C LEU A 138 -6.01 -11.18 1.88
N LEU A 139 -5.09 -10.28 2.25
CA LEU A 139 -4.99 -9.76 3.61
C LEU A 139 -6.09 -8.78 4.00
N GLY A 140 -6.60 -7.99 3.05
CA GLY A 140 -7.57 -6.93 3.34
C GLY A 140 -9.02 -7.33 3.04
N ARG A 141 -9.31 -7.60 1.76
CA ARG A 141 -10.69 -7.74 1.26
C ARG A 141 -11.21 -9.17 1.37
N LEU A 142 -10.33 -10.14 1.20
CA LEU A 142 -10.66 -11.57 1.25
C LEU A 142 -10.22 -12.23 2.56
N SER A 143 -9.81 -11.43 3.55
CA SER A 143 -9.48 -11.95 4.87
C SER A 143 -10.71 -12.57 5.52
N VAL A 144 -10.56 -13.76 6.07
CA VAL A 144 -11.61 -14.44 6.82
C VAL A 144 -11.25 -14.35 8.30
N GLY A 145 -12.10 -13.66 9.06
CA GLY A 145 -12.00 -13.61 10.52
C GLY A 145 -12.58 -14.86 11.17
N LEU A 146 -12.23 -15.07 12.44
CA LEU A 146 -12.85 -16.11 13.27
C LEU A 146 -14.29 -15.74 13.63
N ILE A 147 -15.13 -16.75 13.85
CA ILE A 147 -16.48 -16.54 14.39
C ILE A 147 -16.35 -16.04 15.83
N GLN A 148 -16.87 -14.84 16.09
CA GLN A 148 -16.88 -14.24 17.43
C GLN A 148 -18.01 -14.84 18.29
N GLN A 149 -17.73 -15.95 18.98
CA GLN A 149 -18.63 -16.47 20.01
C GLN A 149 -18.33 -15.77 21.35
N VAL A 150 -19.10 -14.73 21.66
CA VAL A 150 -18.91 -13.93 22.89
C VAL A 150 -19.53 -14.66 24.09
N GLN A 151 -18.70 -14.96 25.10
CA GLN A 151 -19.15 -15.49 26.39
C GLN A 151 -18.46 -14.71 27.51
N VAL A 152 -19.20 -13.81 28.15
CA VAL A 152 -18.64 -12.96 29.20
C VAL A 152 -18.92 -13.60 30.55
N SER A 153 -17.86 -13.89 31.30
CA SER A 153 -17.95 -14.40 32.67
C SER A 153 -18.26 -13.30 33.69
N ASN A 154 -17.97 -12.04 33.35
CA ASN A 154 -18.08 -10.91 34.27
C ASN A 154 -19.48 -10.26 34.20
N THR A 155 -20.18 -10.24 35.33
CA THR A 155 -21.59 -9.81 35.44
C THR A 155 -21.76 -8.29 35.49
N GLU A 156 -20.67 -7.53 35.58
CA GLU A 156 -20.66 -6.08 35.78
C GLU A 156 -20.74 -5.26 34.47
N ASN A 157 -20.40 -5.86 33.32
CA ASN A 157 -20.39 -5.15 32.04
C ASN A 157 -21.72 -5.36 31.31
N SER A 158 -22.56 -4.31 31.28
CA SER A 158 -23.86 -4.34 30.57
C SER A 158 -23.74 -4.14 29.06
N GLU A 159 -22.62 -3.62 28.57
CA GLU A 159 -22.35 -3.38 27.14
C GLU A 159 -21.07 -4.12 26.73
N ILE A 160 -21.15 -4.88 25.64
CA ILE A 160 -20.02 -5.66 25.13
C ILE A 160 -19.69 -5.16 23.73
N MET A 161 -18.48 -4.66 23.54
CA MET A 161 -17.94 -4.29 22.24
C MET A 161 -17.55 -5.54 21.48
N ILE A 162 -18.38 -5.94 20.51
CA ILE A 162 -18.23 -7.19 19.75
C ILE A 162 -16.92 -7.20 18.93
N ASN A 163 -16.50 -6.04 18.41
CA ASN A 163 -15.36 -5.93 17.50
C ASN A 163 -14.00 -6.19 18.16
N ASP A 164 -13.87 -5.98 19.46
CA ASP A 164 -12.59 -6.09 20.19
C ASP A 164 -12.47 -7.39 20.99
N TYR A 165 -13.36 -8.36 20.79
CA TYR A 165 -13.34 -9.59 21.57
C TYR A 165 -12.19 -10.51 21.11
N PRO A 166 -11.15 -10.73 21.95
CA PRO A 166 -9.99 -11.48 21.52
C PRO A 166 -10.31 -13.00 21.48
N PRO A 167 -9.74 -13.73 20.52
CA PRO A 167 -9.79 -15.18 20.52
C PRO A 167 -9.03 -15.78 21.74
N PRO A 168 -9.34 -17.02 22.16
CA PRO A 168 -8.63 -17.69 23.24
C PRO A 168 -7.12 -17.80 22.98
N GLU A 169 -6.28 -17.60 24.00
CA GLU A 169 -4.81 -17.63 23.87
C GLU A 169 -4.29 -18.96 23.27
N GLU A 170 -4.94 -20.09 23.59
CA GLU A 170 -4.59 -21.40 23.06
C GLU A 170 -4.68 -21.46 21.53
N ILE A 171 -5.75 -20.92 20.92
CA ILE A 171 -5.90 -20.92 19.45
C ILE A 171 -4.99 -19.90 18.77
N VAL A 172 -4.76 -18.75 19.42
CA VAL A 172 -3.83 -17.72 18.90
C VAL A 172 -2.43 -18.29 18.78
N SER A 173 -1.96 -19.02 19.80
CA SER A 173 -0.63 -19.63 19.78
C SER A 173 -0.44 -20.67 18.66
N ILE A 174 -1.52 -21.34 18.23
CA ILE A 174 -1.50 -22.26 17.10
C ILE A 174 -1.53 -21.48 15.78
N LEU A 175 -2.35 -20.44 15.69
CA LEU A 175 -2.50 -19.59 14.51
C LEU A 175 -1.24 -18.76 14.20
N GLU A 176 -0.54 -18.26 15.22
CA GLU A 176 0.73 -17.53 15.03
C GLU A 176 1.83 -18.40 14.42
N LYS A 177 1.83 -19.71 14.70
CA LYS A 177 2.77 -20.65 14.10
C LYS A 177 2.55 -20.84 12.60
N PHE A 178 1.36 -20.55 12.06
CA PHE A 178 1.15 -20.56 10.60
C PHE A 178 1.92 -19.46 9.87
N ASN A 179 2.32 -18.40 10.56
CA ASN A 179 3.12 -17.32 9.98
C ASN A 179 4.63 -17.62 10.00
N THR A 180 5.07 -18.70 10.64
CA THR A 180 6.50 -19.06 10.69
C THR A 180 6.86 -20.02 9.56
N GLU A 181 7.90 -19.69 8.77
CA GLU A 181 8.36 -20.43 7.58
C GLU A 181 8.81 -21.89 7.83
N THR A 182 8.86 -22.33 9.09
CA THR A 182 9.54 -23.56 9.52
C THR A 182 8.62 -24.73 9.84
N THR A 183 7.31 -24.53 9.85
CA THR A 183 6.34 -25.55 10.25
C THR A 183 5.55 -26.09 9.06
N GLU A 184 5.57 -27.42 8.87
CA GLU A 184 4.73 -28.09 7.88
C GLU A 184 3.24 -27.80 8.17
N THR A 185 2.52 -27.37 7.13
CA THR A 185 1.12 -26.93 7.26
C THR A 185 0.18 -28.04 7.73
N ASP A 186 0.56 -29.30 7.52
CA ASP A 186 -0.23 -30.47 7.88
C ASP A 186 -0.13 -30.80 9.38
N ASP A 187 1.04 -30.61 9.98
CA ASP A 187 1.23 -30.78 11.43
C ASP A 187 0.45 -29.73 12.23
N LEU A 188 0.40 -28.49 11.73
CA LEU A 188 -0.38 -27.42 12.34
C LEU A 188 -1.89 -27.65 12.19
N ARG A 189 -2.33 -28.23 11.07
CA ARG A 189 -3.73 -28.67 10.91
C ARG A 189 -4.09 -29.78 11.90
N GLY A 190 -3.20 -30.75 12.11
CA GLY A 190 -3.38 -31.78 13.13
C GLY A 190 -3.55 -31.19 14.53
N GLN A 191 -2.69 -30.24 14.92
CA GLN A 191 -2.81 -29.54 16.21
C GLN A 191 -4.13 -28.76 16.35
N LEU A 192 -4.61 -28.15 15.27
CA LEU A 192 -5.89 -27.44 15.27
C LEU A 192 -7.07 -28.43 15.42
N ASP A 193 -7.03 -29.57 14.74
CA ASP A 193 -8.07 -30.59 14.84
C ASP A 193 -8.11 -31.21 16.24
N ASP A 194 -6.96 -31.49 16.85
CA ASP A 194 -6.87 -31.98 18.22
C ASP A 194 -7.44 -30.96 19.22
N TYR A 195 -7.14 -29.67 19.04
CA TYR A 195 -7.72 -28.60 19.84
C TYR A 195 -9.25 -28.51 19.69
N LEU A 196 -9.76 -28.61 18.46
CA LEU A 196 -11.21 -28.62 18.20
C LEU A 196 -11.89 -29.87 18.79
N GLN A 197 -11.24 -31.03 18.74
CA GLN A 197 -11.73 -32.25 19.37
C GLN A 197 -11.78 -32.12 20.89
N LYS A 198 -10.74 -31.56 21.51
CA LYS A 198 -10.70 -31.28 22.95
C LYS A 198 -11.87 -30.39 23.38
N ILE A 199 -12.12 -29.28 22.67
CA ILE A 199 -13.27 -28.40 22.97
C ILE A 199 -14.60 -29.14 22.84
N LYS A 200 -14.79 -29.94 21.78
CA LYS A 200 -16.03 -30.71 21.58
C LYS A 200 -16.26 -31.68 22.74
N MET A 201 -15.20 -32.37 23.16
CA MET A 201 -15.26 -33.35 24.26
C MET A 201 -15.53 -32.68 25.61
N ASP A 202 -14.83 -31.59 25.92
CA ASP A 202 -15.03 -30.84 27.17
C ASP A 202 -16.46 -30.25 27.25
N ARG A 203 -16.94 -29.65 26.15
CA ARG A 203 -18.30 -29.11 26.09
C ARG A 203 -19.36 -30.19 26.27
N ALA A 204 -19.19 -31.34 25.61
CA ALA A 204 -20.10 -32.48 25.78
C ALA A 204 -20.09 -33.00 27.22
N LYS A 205 -18.90 -33.16 27.83
CA LYS A 205 -18.75 -33.60 29.21
C LYS A 205 -19.48 -32.68 30.18
N TYR A 206 -19.21 -31.38 30.15
CA TYR A 206 -19.85 -30.43 31.06
C TYR A 206 -21.36 -30.30 30.81
N THR A 207 -21.82 -30.45 29.57
CA THR A 207 -23.26 -30.44 29.26
C THR A 207 -23.96 -31.64 29.87
N LEU A 208 -23.39 -32.84 29.73
CA LEU A 208 -23.94 -34.07 30.32
C LEU A 208 -23.90 -34.05 31.84
N GLU A 209 -22.80 -33.59 32.45
CA GLU A 209 -22.70 -33.46 33.90
C GLU A 209 -23.74 -32.47 34.44
N ASN A 210 -23.94 -31.33 33.77
CA ASN A 210 -24.94 -30.35 34.19
C ASN A 210 -26.38 -30.88 34.03
N GLU A 211 -26.68 -31.53 32.90
CA GLU A 211 -28.03 -32.01 32.62
C GLU A 211 -28.45 -33.20 33.48
N TYR A 212 -27.55 -34.15 33.73
CA TYR A 212 -27.90 -35.38 34.45
C TYR A 212 -27.51 -35.35 35.91
N LEU A 213 -26.28 -34.93 36.26
CA LEU A 213 -25.84 -34.99 37.65
C LEU A 213 -26.33 -33.80 38.47
N LEU A 214 -26.11 -32.57 37.97
CA LEU A 214 -26.49 -31.37 38.73
C LEU A 214 -28.01 -31.20 38.80
N LYS A 215 -28.72 -31.49 37.71
CA LYS A 215 -30.19 -31.44 37.70
C LYS A 215 -30.81 -32.44 38.66
N ASP A 216 -30.34 -33.69 38.68
CA ASP A 216 -30.86 -34.70 39.60
C ASP A 216 -30.52 -34.36 41.06
N SER A 217 -29.31 -33.85 41.30
CA SER A 217 -28.92 -33.33 42.62
C SER A 217 -29.81 -32.16 43.05
N LEU A 218 -30.14 -31.24 42.14
CA LEU A 218 -31.04 -30.12 42.43
C LEU A 218 -32.48 -30.59 42.68
N LEU A 219 -32.96 -31.60 41.95
CA LEU A 219 -34.28 -32.19 42.15
C LEU A 219 -34.39 -32.91 43.50
N THR A 220 -33.36 -33.67 43.89
CA THR A 220 -33.31 -34.34 45.20
C THR A 220 -33.24 -33.31 46.33
N LEU A 221 -32.36 -32.32 46.22
CA LEU A 221 -32.27 -31.22 47.19
C LEU A 221 -33.58 -30.43 47.29
N SER A 222 -34.25 -30.15 46.16
CA SER A 222 -35.56 -29.47 46.16
C SER A 222 -36.64 -30.29 46.86
N LYS A 223 -36.63 -31.63 46.72
CA LYS A 223 -37.54 -32.51 47.47
C LYS A 223 -37.25 -32.46 48.98
N GLU A 224 -35.99 -32.49 49.37
CA GLU A 224 -35.58 -32.39 50.77
C GLU A 224 -35.94 -31.03 51.37
N VAL A 225 -35.66 -29.93 50.67
CA VAL A 225 -36.04 -28.57 51.11
C VAL A 225 -37.56 -28.46 51.27
N ASN A 226 -38.34 -29.02 50.35
CA ASN A 226 -39.80 -29.04 50.48
C ASN A 226 -40.28 -29.94 51.62
N TYR A 227 -39.59 -31.05 51.89
CA TYR A 227 -39.87 -31.91 53.04
C TYR A 227 -39.61 -31.16 54.35
N TRP A 228 -38.43 -30.55 54.50
CA TRP A 228 -38.08 -29.73 55.66
C TRP A 228 -39.00 -28.53 55.84
N ARG A 229 -39.43 -27.90 54.75
CA ARG A 229 -40.44 -26.84 54.80
C ARG A 229 -41.76 -27.33 55.39
N LYS A 230 -42.27 -28.49 54.95
CA LYS A 230 -43.49 -29.08 55.50
C LYS A 230 -43.34 -29.49 56.97
N GLU A 231 -42.20 -30.07 57.35
CA GLU A 231 -41.94 -30.41 58.74
C GLU A 231 -41.85 -29.16 59.62
N TYR A 232 -41.23 -28.09 59.12
CA TYR A 232 -41.23 -26.79 59.78
C TYR A 232 -42.65 -26.25 59.93
N ASP A 233 -43.46 -26.24 58.87
CA ASP A 233 -44.86 -25.80 58.90
C ASP A 233 -45.70 -26.66 59.89
N ASN A 234 -45.46 -27.97 59.96
CA ASN A 234 -46.12 -28.87 60.92
C ASN A 234 -45.73 -28.55 62.36
N LEU A 235 -44.44 -28.27 62.60
CA LEU A 235 -43.91 -27.92 63.91
C LEU A 235 -44.41 -26.53 64.33
N GLU A 236 -44.46 -25.58 63.41
CA GLU A 236 -45.11 -24.28 63.59
C GLU A 236 -46.59 -24.46 63.95
N MET A 237 -47.31 -25.35 63.26
CA MET A 237 -48.68 -25.67 63.58
C MET A 237 -48.83 -26.30 64.98
N LEU A 238 -47.89 -27.15 65.41
CA LEU A 238 -47.93 -27.76 66.75
C LEU A 238 -47.61 -26.77 67.88
N MET A 239 -46.73 -25.79 67.63
CA MET A 239 -46.26 -24.85 68.64
C MET A 239 -47.12 -23.57 68.69
N PHE A 240 -47.58 -23.06 67.55
CA PHE A 240 -48.17 -21.72 67.44
C PHE A 240 -49.60 -21.69 66.87
N SER A 241 -50.10 -22.76 66.25
CA SER A 241 -51.49 -22.77 65.75
C SER A 241 -52.52 -22.94 66.88
N ASP A 242 -53.73 -22.44 66.65
CA ASP A 242 -54.83 -22.49 67.62
C ASP A 242 -55.56 -23.86 67.61
N GLY A 243 -54.87 -24.94 67.26
CA GLY A 243 -55.40 -26.31 67.23
C GLY A 243 -55.68 -26.89 68.63
N PRO A 244 -56.52 -27.93 68.77
CA PRO A 244 -56.92 -28.48 70.07
C PRO A 244 -55.80 -29.20 70.84
N ASN A 245 -54.73 -29.63 70.16
CA ASN A 245 -53.60 -30.37 70.72
C ASN A 245 -52.28 -29.56 70.72
N THR A 246 -52.31 -28.23 70.59
CA THR A 246 -51.07 -27.45 70.59
C THR A 246 -50.43 -27.37 71.97
N ILE A 247 -49.10 -27.39 71.98
CA ILE A 247 -48.29 -27.33 73.20
C ILE A 247 -48.62 -26.08 74.02
N MET A 248 -48.92 -24.96 73.35
CA MET A 248 -49.30 -23.72 74.01
C MET A 248 -50.66 -23.81 74.73
N LYS A 249 -51.64 -24.54 74.17
CA LYS A 249 -52.92 -24.83 74.86
C LYS A 249 -52.76 -25.88 75.93
N MET A 250 -51.94 -26.91 75.72
CA MET A 250 -51.61 -27.88 76.78
C MET A 250 -50.92 -27.20 77.96
N MET A 251 -49.95 -26.29 77.73
CA MET A 251 -49.33 -25.49 78.79
C MET A 251 -50.37 -24.63 79.51
N LYS A 252 -51.22 -23.90 78.78
CA LYS A 252 -52.32 -23.13 79.40
C LYS A 252 -53.27 -24.01 80.22
N ASN A 253 -53.58 -25.22 79.75
CA ASN A 253 -54.42 -26.17 80.47
C ASN A 253 -53.72 -26.70 81.72
N VAL A 254 -52.43 -27.04 81.64
CA VAL A 254 -51.62 -27.45 82.79
C VAL A 254 -51.51 -26.32 83.81
N ASP A 255 -51.31 -25.07 83.38
CA ASP A 255 -51.32 -23.90 84.26
C ASP A 255 -52.68 -23.71 84.92
N SER A 256 -53.77 -23.91 84.18
CA SER A 256 -55.13 -23.85 84.74
C SER A 256 -55.41 -24.98 85.74
N LEU A 257 -54.90 -26.18 85.49
CA LEU A 257 -55.01 -27.33 86.40
C LEU A 257 -54.15 -27.11 87.64
N ARG A 258 -52.94 -26.58 87.48
CA ARG A 258 -52.06 -26.20 88.59
C ARG A 258 -52.75 -25.16 89.47
N LEU A 259 -53.34 -24.12 88.88
CA LEU A 259 -54.10 -23.11 89.60
C LEU A 259 -55.31 -23.70 90.35
N LYS A 260 -56.01 -24.67 89.75
CA LYS A 260 -57.12 -25.39 90.40
C LYS A 260 -56.65 -26.27 91.58
N VAL A 261 -55.50 -26.92 91.45
CA VAL A 261 -54.91 -27.76 92.52
C VAL A 261 -54.37 -26.90 93.66
N THR A 262 -53.66 -25.80 93.36
CA THR A 262 -53.21 -24.85 94.38
C THR A 262 -54.36 -24.03 94.98
N GLY A 263 -55.49 -23.90 94.26
CA GLY A 263 -56.72 -23.29 94.74
C GLY A 263 -57.59 -24.23 95.58
N SER A 264 -57.58 -25.53 95.33
CA SER A 264 -58.36 -26.52 96.10
C SER A 264 -57.76 -26.81 97.48
N ASP A 265 -56.49 -26.53 97.71
CA ASP A 265 -55.88 -26.55 99.05
C ASP A 265 -56.20 -25.28 99.88
N SER A 266 -57.02 -24.36 99.35
CA SER A 266 -57.38 -23.09 100.03
C SER A 266 -58.85 -22.97 100.46
N PHE A 267 -59.67 -24.03 100.34
CA PHE A 267 -61.02 -24.05 100.93
C PHE A 267 -61.19 -25.22 101.91
N LYS A 268 -61.24 -24.84 103.19
CA LYS A 268 -61.90 -25.57 104.29
C LYS A 268 -63.36 -25.85 103.96
#